data_AF-A0A6V8N056-F1
#
_entry.id   AF-A0A6V8N056-F1
#
_cell.length_a   1.000
_cell.length_b   1.000
_cell.length_c   1.000
_cell.angle_alpha   90.00
_cell.angle_beta   90.00
_cell.angle_gamma   90.00
#
_symmetry.space_group_name_H-M   'P 1'
#
loop_
_entity.id
_entity.type
_entity.pdbx_description
1 polymer ?
#
loop_
_entity_poly.entity_id
_entity_poly.type
_entity_poly.pdbx_seq_one_letter_code
_entity_poly.pdbx_strand_id
1 'polypeptide(L)'
;MRRSLHAQVEGLYQACAKGIGIKRHGMKLAGKKDTVIHSDNTRKAYLRVWHSIVKFAKERRGLTSIDELNANDVNSWFLVQVRKGLAPLTIAQYRSAIIKLEQALYALRERKGGGHV
;
A
#
# COMPACT_ATOMS: atom_id res chain seq x y z
N MET A 1 -24.28 2.38 -1.09
CA MET A 1 -23.32 3.47 -0.72
C MET A 1 -21.90 3.06 -1.12
N ARG A 2 -21.26 3.76 -2.07
CA ARG A 2 -19.81 3.58 -2.34
C ARG A 2 -19.02 4.06 -1.11
N ARG A 3 -18.15 3.21 -0.55
CA ARG A 3 -17.21 3.62 0.51
C ARG A 3 -16.30 4.74 -0.01
N SER A 4 -16.03 5.76 0.79
CA SER A 4 -15.08 6.82 0.43
C SER A 4 -13.71 6.23 0.10
N LEU A 5 -12.94 6.87 -0.79
CA LEU A 5 -11.57 6.42 -1.12
C LEU A 5 -10.70 6.26 0.13
N HIS A 6 -10.87 7.14 1.11
CA HIS A 6 -10.22 7.03 2.41
C HIS A 6 -10.55 5.70 3.11
N ALA A 7 -11.84 5.34 3.20
CA ALA A 7 -12.26 4.07 3.79
C ALA A 7 -11.81 2.85 2.96
N GLN A 8 -11.66 3.00 1.64
CA GLN A 8 -11.11 1.96 0.78
C GLN A 8 -9.61 1.73 1.03
N VAL A 9 -8.82 2.78 1.23
CA VAL A 9 -7.39 2.69 1.60
C VAL A 9 -7.21 2.01 2.96
N GLU A 10 -7.99 2.43 3.97
CA GLU A 10 -7.94 1.82 5.31
C GLU A 10 -8.34 0.33 5.25
N GLY A 11 -9.40 0.01 4.48
CA GLY A 11 -9.83 -1.37 4.26
C GLY A 11 -8.79 -2.21 3.53
N LEU A 12 -8.11 -1.64 2.53
CA LEU A 12 -7.01 -2.30 1.81
C LEU A 12 -5.86 -2.62 2.75
N TYR A 13 -5.45 -1.66 3.59
CA TYR A 13 -4.41 -1.88 4.58
C TYR A 13 -4.80 -2.95 5.58
N GLN A 14 -6.03 -2.95 6.12
CA GLN A 14 -6.48 -3.98 7.06
C GLN A 14 -6.52 -5.38 6.42
N ALA A 15 -7.00 -5.48 5.18
CA ALA A 15 -7.05 -6.74 4.43
C ALA A 15 -5.64 -7.30 4.15
N CYS A 16 -4.67 -6.41 3.95
CA CYS A 16 -3.28 -6.78 3.67
C CYS A 16 -2.43 -6.92 4.93
N ALA A 17 -2.69 -6.18 5.99
CA ALA A 17 -2.04 -6.38 7.28
C ALA A 17 -2.40 -7.75 7.88
N LYS A 18 -3.64 -8.21 7.68
CA LYS A 18 -4.07 -9.57 8.04
C LYS A 18 -3.55 -10.63 7.06
N GLY A 19 -3.39 -10.32 5.77
CA GLY A 19 -2.94 -11.29 4.74
C GLY A 19 -1.41 -11.42 4.59
N ILE A 20 -0.67 -10.32 4.71
CA ILE A 20 0.82 -10.26 4.71
C ILE A 20 1.38 -10.75 6.07
N GLY A 21 0.51 -10.96 7.05
CA GLY A 21 0.78 -11.66 8.32
C GLY A 21 0.56 -13.19 8.29
N ILE A 22 0.44 -13.82 7.12
CA ILE A 22 0.33 -15.29 6.97
C ILE A 22 1.54 -15.75 6.13
N LYS A 23 2.59 -16.33 6.71
CA LYS A 23 2.59 -17.59 7.45
C LYS A 23 3.08 -17.46 8.91
N ARG A 24 2.15 -17.29 9.85
CA ARG A 24 2.34 -17.73 11.25
C ARG A 24 1.70 -19.11 11.45
N HIS A 25 2.25 -20.11 10.79
CA HIS A 25 2.18 -21.53 11.16
C HIS A 25 3.25 -22.25 10.33
N GLY A 26 4.47 -22.38 10.87
CA GLY A 26 5.52 -23.16 10.20
C GLY A 26 6.99 -22.71 10.35
N MET A 27 7.32 -21.69 11.14
CA MET A 27 8.74 -21.33 11.36
C MET A 27 9.04 -21.05 12.84
N LYS A 28 9.08 -22.13 13.64
CA LYS A 28 10.15 -22.29 14.63
C LYS A 28 11.33 -22.87 13.86
N LEU A 29 12.34 -22.06 13.53
CA LEU A 29 13.74 -22.46 13.34
C LEU A 29 14.53 -21.25 12.82
N ALA A 30 15.66 -20.96 13.48
CA ALA A 30 16.73 -20.06 13.07
C ALA A 30 16.46 -18.53 13.11
N GLY A 31 16.61 -17.94 14.31
CA GLY A 31 17.54 -16.82 14.53
C GLY A 31 17.47 -15.56 13.68
N LYS A 32 16.36 -15.22 13.02
CA LYS A 32 16.20 -13.96 12.29
C LYS A 32 15.05 -13.14 12.90
N LYS A 33 15.38 -11.90 13.30
CA LYS A 33 14.42 -10.90 13.79
C LYS A 33 13.42 -10.58 12.67
N ASP A 34 12.30 -11.30 12.70
CA ASP A 34 11.18 -11.10 11.81
C ASP A 34 10.71 -9.65 11.84
N THR A 35 10.79 -8.98 10.69
CA THR A 35 10.35 -7.61 10.42
C THR A 35 8.82 -7.53 10.42
N VAL A 36 8.22 -7.86 11.55
CA VAL A 36 6.85 -7.47 11.84
C VAL A 36 6.82 -5.95 11.93
N ILE A 37 5.89 -5.29 11.23
CA ILE A 37 5.64 -3.86 11.38
C ILE A 37 5.07 -3.64 12.79
N HIS A 38 5.95 -3.50 13.77
CA HIS A 38 5.64 -3.52 15.21
C HIS A 38 5.18 -2.16 15.78
N SER A 39 5.03 -1.12 14.96
CA SER A 39 4.73 0.22 15.48
C SER A 39 3.58 0.87 14.72
N ASP A 40 2.60 1.36 15.48
CA ASP A 40 1.49 2.20 14.99
C ASP A 40 1.98 3.37 14.11
N ASN A 41 3.20 3.86 14.38
CA ASN A 41 3.88 4.86 13.56
C ASN A 41 4.16 4.39 12.13
N THR A 42 4.60 3.16 11.91
CA THR A 42 4.89 2.65 10.56
C THR A 42 3.59 2.41 9.78
N ARG A 43 2.55 1.93 10.46
CA ARG A 43 1.19 1.86 9.90
C ARG A 43 0.72 3.24 9.45
N LYS A 44 0.79 4.24 10.34
CA LYS A 44 0.40 5.62 10.04
C LYS A 44 1.22 6.20 8.88
N ALA A 45 2.52 5.93 8.84
CA ALA A 45 3.38 6.40 7.76
C ALA A 45 3.00 5.78 6.40
N TYR A 46 2.71 4.48 6.35
CA TYR A 46 2.31 3.81 5.11
C TYR A 46 0.94 4.32 4.64
N LEU A 47 -0.03 4.40 5.56
CA LEU A 47 -1.35 4.95 5.25
C LEU A 47 -1.26 6.39 4.72
N ARG A 48 -0.43 7.25 5.33
CA ARG A 48 -0.20 8.62 4.83
C ARG A 48 0.28 8.61 3.37
N VAL A 49 1.24 7.74 3.03
CA VAL A 49 1.73 7.60 1.66
C VAL A 49 0.61 7.12 0.74
N TRP A 50 -0.14 6.09 1.13
CA TRP A 50 -1.21 5.52 0.30
C TRP A 50 -2.34 6.51 0.05
N HIS A 51 -2.77 7.24 1.09
CA HIS A 51 -3.75 8.32 0.96
C HIS A 51 -3.23 9.44 0.06
N SER A 52 -1.94 9.78 0.13
CA SER A 52 -1.34 10.80 -0.74
C SER A 52 -1.32 10.38 -2.21
N ILE A 53 -0.98 9.11 -2.50
CA ILE A 53 -1.00 8.55 -3.86
C ILE A 53 -2.44 8.55 -4.41
N VAL A 54 -3.40 8.06 -3.63
CA VAL A 54 -4.81 7.99 -4.05
C VAL A 54 -5.39 9.38 -4.24
N LYS A 55 -5.04 10.35 -3.38
CA LYS A 55 -5.42 11.75 -3.55
C LYS A 55 -4.87 12.32 -4.86
N PHE A 56 -3.59 12.10 -5.14
CA PHE A 56 -2.97 12.57 -6.39
C PHE A 56 -3.61 11.95 -7.63
N ALA A 57 -3.90 10.65 -7.62
CA ALA A 57 -4.60 9.99 -8.72
C ALA A 57 -6.05 10.52 -8.88
N LYS A 58 -6.74 10.79 -7.76
CA LYS A 58 -8.05 11.42 -7.77
C LYS A 58 -8.02 12.81 -8.41
N GLU A 59 -7.06 13.66 -8.01
CA GLU A 59 -6.92 15.02 -8.53
C GLU A 59 -6.51 15.03 -10.01
N ARG A 60 -5.68 14.09 -10.44
CA ARG A 60 -5.17 14.05 -11.83
C ARG A 60 -6.13 13.43 -12.84
N ARG A 61 -6.85 12.37 -12.47
CA ARG A 61 -7.69 11.61 -13.41
C ARG A 61 -9.10 11.27 -12.92
N GLY A 62 -9.50 11.81 -11.78
CA GLY A 62 -10.83 11.55 -11.22
C GLY A 62 -11.00 10.13 -10.68
N LEU A 63 -9.93 9.49 -10.18
CA LEU A 63 -9.98 8.16 -9.55
C LEU A 63 -11.19 8.02 -8.61
N THR A 64 -12.03 7.00 -8.81
CA THR A 64 -13.22 6.78 -7.97
C THR A 64 -13.08 5.59 -7.01
N SER A 65 -12.26 4.61 -7.40
CA SER A 65 -12.03 3.38 -6.65
C SER A 65 -10.54 3.06 -6.56
N ILE A 66 -10.09 2.51 -5.43
CA ILE A 66 -8.68 2.16 -5.20
C ILE A 66 -8.19 1.05 -6.14
N ASP A 67 -9.10 0.21 -6.61
CA ASP A 67 -8.83 -0.90 -7.55
C ASP A 67 -8.31 -0.42 -8.91
N GLU A 68 -8.79 0.76 -9.33
CA GLU A 68 -8.41 1.40 -10.57
C GLU A 68 -6.98 1.95 -10.51
N LEU A 69 -6.39 2.11 -9.31
CA LEU A 69 -5.05 2.65 -9.11
C LEU A 69 -4.02 1.79 -9.84
N ASN A 70 -3.18 2.42 -10.66
CA ASN A 70 -2.19 1.73 -11.49
C ASN A 70 -0.75 2.17 -11.18
N ALA A 71 0.22 1.44 -11.71
CA ALA A 71 1.63 1.72 -11.49
C ALA A 71 2.06 3.09 -12.04
N ASN A 72 1.42 3.59 -13.10
CA ASN A 72 1.73 4.90 -13.67
C ASN A 72 1.34 6.06 -12.73
N ASP A 73 0.21 5.96 -12.03
CA ASP A 73 -0.21 6.93 -11.02
C ASP A 73 0.79 6.97 -9.85
N VAL A 74 1.20 5.79 -9.38
CA VAL A 74 2.15 5.62 -8.28
C VAL A 74 3.51 6.19 -8.66
N ASN A 75 4.03 5.83 -9.83
CA ASN A 75 5.32 6.34 -10.32
C ASN A 75 5.27 7.85 -10.54
N SER A 76 4.20 8.37 -11.14
CA SER A 76 4.00 9.81 -11.32
C SER A 76 4.00 10.56 -9.99
N TRP A 77 3.27 10.07 -8.99
CA TRP A 77 3.28 10.64 -7.65
C TRP A 77 4.68 10.62 -7.06
N PHE A 78 5.37 9.48 -7.14
CA PHE A 78 6.72 9.31 -6.60
C PHE A 78 7.73 10.28 -7.24
N LEU A 79 7.68 10.47 -8.57
CA LEU A 79 8.52 11.44 -9.27
C LEU A 79 8.24 12.88 -8.83
N VAL A 80 6.97 13.25 -8.61
CA VAL A 80 6.61 14.57 -8.07
C VAL A 80 7.19 14.74 -6.67
N GLN A 81 7.12 13.71 -5.83
CA GLN A 81 7.67 13.73 -4.48
C GLN A 81 9.21 13.86 -4.48
N VAL A 82 9.91 13.17 -5.39
CA VAL A 82 11.37 13.31 -5.56
C VAL A 82 11.73 14.73 -6.03
N ARG A 83 10.99 15.28 -7.01
CA ARG A 83 11.20 16.66 -7.50
C ARG A 83 10.99 17.73 -6.43
N LYS A 84 10.17 17.46 -5.42
CA LYS A 84 9.96 18.36 -4.26
C LYS A 84 11.14 18.36 -3.26
N GLY A 85 12.20 17.59 -3.53
CA GLY A 85 13.41 17.59 -2.70
C GLY A 85 13.25 16.76 -1.41
N LEU A 86 12.53 15.64 -1.47
CA LEU A 86 12.46 14.74 -0.31
C LEU A 86 13.83 14.22 0.11
N ALA A 87 14.06 14.17 1.41
CA ALA A 87 15.25 13.57 1.99
C ALA A 87 15.40 12.08 1.56
N PRO A 88 16.64 11.60 1.34
CA PRO A 88 16.89 10.22 0.92
C PRO A 88 16.27 9.15 1.82
N LEU A 89 16.25 9.39 3.13
CA LEU A 89 15.63 8.49 4.11
C LEU A 89 14.11 8.37 3.89
N THR A 90 13.45 9.49 3.60
CA THR A 90 12.01 9.53 3.29
C THR A 90 11.71 8.83 1.98
N ILE A 91 12.61 8.91 0.99
CA ILE A 91 12.50 8.18 -0.28
C ILE A 91 12.49 6.66 -0.03
N ALA A 92 13.40 6.15 0.81
CA ALA A 92 13.44 4.73 1.16
C ALA A 92 12.16 4.26 1.87
N GLN A 93 11.63 5.09 2.79
CA GLN A 93 10.36 4.82 3.46
C GLN A 93 9.19 4.81 2.47
N TYR A 94 9.15 5.75 1.53
CA TYR A 94 8.09 5.85 0.53
C TYR A 94 8.12 4.66 -0.44
N ARG A 95 9.31 4.25 -0.89
CA ARG A 95 9.48 3.02 -1.70
C ARG A 95 8.94 1.78 -0.97
N SER A 96 9.25 1.65 0.31
CA SER A 96 8.75 0.53 1.12
C SER A 96 7.23 0.54 1.23
N ALA A 97 6.63 1.72 1.43
CA ALA A 97 5.17 1.87 1.46
C ALA A 97 4.54 1.57 0.08
N ILE A 98 5.18 1.98 -1.02
CA ILE A 98 4.72 1.71 -2.39
C ILE A 98 4.72 0.21 -2.68
N ILE A 99 5.81 -0.50 -2.39
CA ILE A 99 5.89 -1.96 -2.60
C ILE A 99 4.75 -2.67 -1.86
N LYS A 100 4.45 -2.24 -0.63
CA LYS A 100 3.34 -2.79 0.16
C LYS A 100 1.97 -2.45 -0.44
N LEU A 101 1.81 -1.27 -1.03
CA LEU A 101 0.59 -0.89 -1.75
C LEU A 101 0.39 -1.77 -2.99
N GLU A 102 1.43 -1.99 -3.78
CA GLU A 102 1.36 -2.82 -4.98
C GLU A 102 1.04 -4.28 -4.66
N GLN A 103 1.70 -4.85 -3.63
CA GLN A 103 1.36 -6.17 -3.10
C GLN A 103 -0.10 -6.25 -2.65
N ALA A 104 -0.59 -5.19 -2.00
CA ALA A 104 -1.96 -5.11 -1.52
C ALA A 104 -2.98 -5.05 -2.66
N LEU A 105 -2.71 -4.24 -3.68
CA LEU A 105 -3.55 -4.13 -4.87
C LEU A 105 -3.56 -5.42 -5.66
N TYR A 106 -2.41 -6.09 -5.80
CA TYR A 106 -2.31 -7.39 -6.44
C TYR A 106 -3.17 -8.43 -5.72
N ALA A 107 -3.00 -8.58 -4.41
CA ALA A 107 -3.81 -9.51 -3.61
C ALA A 107 -5.31 -9.18 -3.64
N LEU A 108 -5.68 -7.89 -3.70
CA LEU A 108 -7.09 -7.49 -3.87
C LEU A 108 -7.64 -7.93 -5.23
N ARG A 109 -6.87 -7.74 -6.30
CA ARG A 109 -7.24 -8.14 -7.66
C ARG A 109 -7.34 -9.65 -7.78
N GLU A 110 -6.42 -10.40 -7.19
CA GLU A 110 -6.50 -11.86 -7.13
C GLU A 110 -7.76 -12.34 -6.40
N ARG A 111 -8.12 -11.72 -5.27
CA ARG A 111 -9.35 -12.07 -4.54
C ARG A 111 -10.63 -11.74 -5.32
N LYS A 112 -10.61 -10.71 -6.17
CA LYS A 112 -11.74 -10.36 -7.05
C LYS A 112 -11.78 -11.20 -8.33
N GLY A 113 -10.61 -11.59 -8.83
CA GLY A 113 -10.41 -12.39 -10.04
C GLY A 113 -10.46 -13.91 -9.80
N GLY A 114 -10.38 -14.37 -8.56
CA GLY A 114 -10.47 -15.78 -8.14
C GLY A 114 -11.84 -16.44 -8.33
N GLY A 115 -12.62 -15.96 -9.28
CA GLY A 115 -13.80 -16.61 -9.85
C GLY A 115 -13.58 -17.10 -11.29
N HIS A 116 -12.34 -17.28 -11.75
CA HIS A 116 -12.02 -18.09 -12.93
C HIS A 116 -10.50 -18.32 -13.06
N VAL A 117 -10.05 -19.54 -12.77
CA VAL A 117 -9.38 -20.49 -13.69
C VAL A 117 -9.32 -21.85 -13.00
#